data_AF-A0A348B720-F1
#
_entry.id   AF-A0A348B720-F1
#
_cell.length_a   1.000
_cell.length_b   1.000
_cell.length_c   1.000
_cell.angle_alpha   90.00
_cell.angle_beta   90.00
_cell.angle_gamma   90.00
#
_symmetry.space_group_name_H-M   'P 1'
#
loop_
_entity.id
_entity.type
_entity.pdbx_description
1 polymer ?
#
loop_
_entity_poly.entity_id
_entity_poly.type
_entity_poly.pdbx_seq_one_letter_code
_entity_poly.pdbx_strand_id
1 'polypeptide(L)'
;MMKYSPSHWALLRSKRERAIEIIEEKGIKQLEPVVYGSVARGDVDQHSDIDIAVLRPNILWLDRLTGHHKFIVQATPSSTPKAYISLDSAELEVISFPLSELSSKEYEFFAFGGRWTTRI
;
A
#
# COMPACT_ATOMS: atom_id res chain seq x y z
N MET A 1 10.80 17.00 21.46
CA MET A 1 11.02 15.69 20.80
C MET A 1 9.85 14.79 21.17
N MET A 2 8.97 14.47 20.21
CA MET A 2 7.82 13.60 20.47
C MET A 2 8.35 12.18 20.69
N LYS A 3 8.19 11.63 21.90
CA LYS A 3 8.60 10.26 22.22
C LYS A 3 7.40 9.36 21.96
N TYR A 4 7.45 8.56 20.90
CA TYR A 4 6.47 7.50 20.67
C TYR A 4 6.47 6.53 21.85
N SER A 5 5.28 6.18 22.34
CA SER A 5 5.09 5.24 23.44
C SER A 5 5.44 3.81 23.00
N PRO A 6 5.69 2.88 23.94
CA PRO A 6 5.81 1.46 23.62
C PRO A 6 4.59 0.91 22.85
N SER A 7 3.38 1.41 23.16
CA SER A 7 2.15 1.02 22.46
C SER A 7 2.14 1.46 21.00
N HIS A 8 2.65 2.66 20.69
CA HIS A 8 2.83 3.13 19.32
C HIS A 8 3.73 2.19 18.51
N TRP A 9 4.88 1.81 19.07
CA TRP A 9 5.80 0.89 18.41
C TRP A 9 5.23 -0.52 18.24
N ALA A 10 4.43 -1.00 19.20
CA ALA A 10 3.74 -2.27 19.08
C ALA A 10 2.69 -2.25 17.96
N LEU A 11 1.90 -1.17 17.87
CA LEU A 11 0.92 -0.98 16.81
C LEU A 11 1.57 -0.91 15.43
N LEU A 12 2.66 -0.15 15.29
CA LEU A 12 3.42 -0.06 14.05
C LEU A 12 3.96 -1.43 13.60
N ARG A 13 4.49 -2.23 14.53
CA ARG A 13 4.94 -3.60 14.23
C ARG A 13 3.78 -4.46 13.73
N SER A 14 2.67 -4.48 14.47
CA SER A 14 1.49 -5.25 14.10
C SER A 14 0.94 -4.88 12.72
N LYS A 15 0.86 -3.58 12.38
CA LYS A 15 0.42 -3.12 11.05
C LYS A 15 1.38 -3.55 9.93
N ARG A 16 2.69 -3.54 10.19
CA ARG A 16 3.72 -4.00 9.22
C ARG A 16 3.73 -5.52 9.05
N GLU A 17 3.52 -6.27 10.12
CA GLU A 17 3.34 -7.72 10.10
C GLU A 17 2.09 -8.07 9.29
N ARG A 18 0.97 -7.40 9.53
CA ARG A 18 -0.26 -7.57 8.75
C ARG A 18 -0.05 -7.26 7.26
N ALA A 19 0.71 -6.22 6.94
CA ALA A 19 1.05 -5.91 5.55
C ALA A 19 1.87 -7.03 4.87
N ILE A 20 2.79 -7.67 5.59
CA ILE A 20 3.54 -8.84 5.10
C ILE A 20 2.58 -10.00 4.83
N GLU A 21 1.70 -10.32 5.79
CA GLU A 21 0.70 -11.39 5.66
C GLU A 21 -0.14 -11.18 4.40
N ILE A 22 -0.66 -9.98 4.18
CA ILE A 22 -1.44 -9.64 2.98
C ILE A 22 -0.64 -9.90 1.70
N ILE A 23 0.63 -9.49 1.65
CA ILE A 23 1.50 -9.68 0.48
C ILE A 23 1.69 -11.17 0.18
N GLU A 24 1.86 -11.99 1.22
CA GLU A 24 2.03 -13.44 1.13
C GLU A 24 0.72 -14.14 0.74
N GLU A 25 -0.37 -13.85 1.43
CA GLU A 25 -1.72 -14.39 1.18
C GLU A 25 -2.19 -14.12 -0.25
N LYS A 26 -1.89 -12.93 -0.78
CA LYS A 26 -2.25 -12.52 -2.14
C LYS A 26 -1.23 -12.96 -3.18
N GLY A 27 -0.09 -13.53 -2.77
CA GLY A 27 0.93 -14.07 -3.65
C GLY A 27 1.54 -13.02 -4.58
N ILE A 28 1.73 -11.79 -4.09
CA ILE A 28 2.23 -10.66 -4.89
C ILE A 28 3.69 -10.30 -4.59
N LYS A 29 4.40 -11.08 -3.78
CA LYS A 29 5.80 -10.78 -3.37
C LYS A 29 6.73 -10.49 -4.56
N GLN A 30 6.63 -11.25 -5.63
CA GLN A 30 7.41 -11.10 -6.87
C GLN A 30 7.12 -9.82 -7.66
N LEU A 31 6.06 -9.09 -7.32
CA LEU A 31 5.75 -7.79 -7.88
C LEU A 31 6.45 -6.65 -7.14
N GLU A 32 7.27 -7.00 -6.14
CA GLU A 32 8.01 -6.07 -5.27
C GLU A 32 7.10 -4.96 -4.71
N PRO A 33 5.98 -5.32 -4.06
CA PRO A 33 5.05 -4.34 -3.53
C PRO A 33 5.71 -3.52 -2.43
N VAL A 34 5.24 -2.29 -2.27
CA VAL A 34 5.72 -1.37 -1.24
C VAL A 34 4.56 -0.97 -0.35
N VAL A 35 4.80 -0.95 0.97
CA VAL A 35 3.87 -0.29 1.89
C VAL A 35 4.19 1.19 1.87
N TYR A 36 3.16 2.02 1.76
CA TYR A 36 3.30 3.48 1.80
C TYR A 36 2.37 4.07 2.88
N GLY A 37 2.36 5.40 3.01
CA GLY A 37 1.49 6.07 3.98
C GLY A 37 2.02 5.99 5.42
N SER A 38 1.11 6.05 6.40
CA SER A 38 1.48 6.18 7.82
C SER A 38 2.24 4.97 8.35
N VAL A 39 1.91 3.76 7.87
CA VAL A 39 2.62 2.51 8.23
C VAL A 39 4.07 2.55 7.76
N ALA A 40 4.34 3.16 6.61
CA ALA A 40 5.70 3.32 6.11
C ALA A 40 6.48 4.39 6.89
N ARG A 41 5.88 5.57 7.11
CA ARG A 41 6.49 6.69 7.85
C ARG A 41 6.65 6.42 9.34
N GLY A 42 5.81 5.57 9.90
CA GLY A 42 5.83 5.20 11.32
C GLY A 42 5.00 6.12 12.22
N ASP A 43 4.11 6.95 11.69
CA ASP A 43 3.18 7.85 12.38
C ASP A 43 1.76 7.24 12.44
N VAL A 44 1.65 5.97 12.88
CA VAL A 44 0.38 5.23 12.93
C VAL A 44 -0.48 5.53 14.15
N ASP A 45 -1.78 5.34 13.99
CA ASP A 45 -2.79 5.24 15.05
C ASP A 45 -3.71 4.02 14.81
N GLN A 46 -4.72 3.84 15.67
CA GLN A 46 -5.64 2.70 15.59
C GLN A 46 -6.48 2.68 14.31
N HIS A 47 -6.66 3.83 13.68
CA HIS A 47 -7.48 4.02 12.48
C HIS A 47 -6.63 4.06 11.21
N SER A 48 -5.32 3.90 11.32
CA SER A 48 -4.41 3.93 10.17
C SER A 48 -4.62 2.73 9.26
N ASP A 49 -4.78 3.04 7.98
CA ASP A 49 -4.93 2.07 6.90
C ASP A 49 -3.59 1.37 6.58
N ILE A 50 -3.68 0.23 5.90
CA ILE A 50 -2.57 -0.51 5.32
C ILE A 50 -2.66 -0.37 3.81
N ASP A 51 -1.87 0.55 3.28
CA ASP A 51 -1.77 0.78 1.85
C ASP A 51 -0.55 0.04 1.25
N ILE A 52 -0.82 -0.88 0.33
CA ILE A 52 0.18 -1.63 -0.42
C ILE A 52 0.10 -1.19 -1.88
N ALA A 53 1.23 -0.79 -2.47
CA ALA A 53 1.32 -0.40 -3.88
C ALA A 53 2.25 -1.32 -4.65
N VAL A 54 1.76 -1.84 -5.78
CA VAL A 54 2.62 -2.37 -6.84
C VAL A 54 2.95 -1.22 -7.77
N LEU A 55 4.23 -0.93 -7.98
CA LEU A 55 4.63 0.30 -8.67
C LEU A 55 4.66 0.18 -10.20
N ARG A 56 4.57 -1.04 -10.75
CA ARG A 56 4.52 -1.30 -12.19
C ARG A 56 3.13 -1.76 -12.61
N PRO A 57 2.63 -1.36 -13.78
CA PRO A 57 1.35 -1.84 -14.29
C PRO A 57 1.40 -3.36 -14.51
N ASN A 58 0.39 -4.07 -14.00
CA ASN A 58 0.27 -5.52 -14.22
C ASN A 58 -1.19 -5.96 -14.26
N ILE A 59 -1.78 -5.90 -15.46
CA ILE A 59 -3.21 -6.19 -15.69
C ILE A 59 -3.56 -7.63 -15.35
N LEU A 60 -2.67 -8.59 -15.63
CA LEU A 60 -2.93 -10.01 -15.35
C LEU A 60 -3.07 -10.28 -13.85
N TRP A 61 -2.21 -9.65 -13.03
CA TRP A 61 -2.31 -9.77 -11.57
C TRP A 61 -3.52 -9.02 -11.03
N LEU A 62 -3.80 -7.83 -11.55
CA LEU A 62 -4.98 -7.05 -11.18
C LEU A 62 -6.29 -7.85 -11.40
N ASP A 63 -6.39 -8.58 -12.51
CA ASP A 63 -7.55 -9.41 -12.82
C ASP A 63 -7.69 -10.58 -11.83
N ARG A 64 -6.58 -11.30 -11.59
CA ARG A 64 -6.54 -12.48 -10.70
C ARG A 64 -6.75 -12.18 -9.23
N LEU A 65 -6.36 -10.99 -8.78
CA LEU A 65 -6.47 -10.63 -7.37
C LEU A 65 -7.93 -10.45 -6.95
N THR A 66 -8.31 -11.15 -5.89
CA THR A 66 -9.62 -11.03 -5.25
C THR A 66 -9.53 -10.06 -4.06
N GLY A 67 -10.62 -9.35 -3.82
CA GLY A 67 -10.82 -8.47 -2.67
C GLY A 67 -12.31 -8.35 -2.37
N HIS A 68 -12.67 -7.57 -1.37
CA HIS A 68 -14.06 -7.23 -1.10
C HIS A 68 -14.67 -6.47 -2.29
N HIS A 69 -13.96 -5.47 -2.81
CA HIS A 69 -14.39 -4.68 -3.95
C HIS A 69 -13.20 -4.03 -4.66
N LYS A 70 -13.42 -3.59 -5.90
CA LYS A 70 -12.43 -2.92 -6.74
C LYS A 70 -12.95 -1.57 -7.22
N PHE A 71 -12.08 -0.57 -7.27
CA PHE A 71 -12.40 0.77 -7.77
C PHE A 71 -11.18 1.41 -8.43
N ILE A 72 -11.38 2.51 -9.15
CA ILE A 72 -10.30 3.26 -9.80
C ILE A 72 -10.23 4.63 -9.16
N VAL A 73 -9.02 5.03 -8.78
CA VAL A 73 -8.72 6.35 -8.23
C VAL A 73 -7.82 7.11 -9.19
N GLN A 74 -8.16 8.37 -9.43
CA GLN A 74 -7.32 9.31 -10.15
C GLN A 74 -7.31 10.64 -9.40
N ALA A 75 -6.17 10.97 -8.77
CA ALA A 75 -6.07 12.14 -7.89
C ALA A 75 -6.20 13.47 -8.64
N THR A 76 -5.65 13.55 -9.86
CA THR A 76 -5.78 14.69 -10.76
C THR A 76 -5.92 14.19 -12.20
N PRO A 77 -6.49 14.97 -13.14
CA PRO A 77 -6.63 14.54 -14.54
C PRO A 77 -5.32 14.09 -15.19
N SER A 78 -4.19 14.62 -14.74
CA SER A 78 -2.85 14.27 -15.23
C SER A 78 -2.18 13.11 -14.49
N SER A 79 -2.72 12.67 -13.36
CA SER A 79 -2.18 11.55 -12.59
C SER A 79 -2.48 10.23 -13.29
N THR A 80 -1.56 9.27 -13.24
CA THR A 80 -1.81 7.91 -13.71
C THR A 80 -2.94 7.30 -12.89
N PRO A 81 -4.06 6.87 -13.54
CA PRO A 81 -5.13 6.16 -12.85
C PRO A 81 -4.58 4.90 -12.18
N LYS A 82 -5.10 4.58 -11.00
CA LYS A 82 -4.70 3.43 -10.21
C LYS A 82 -5.93 2.61 -9.89
N ALA A 83 -5.88 1.31 -10.11
CA ALA A 83 -6.88 0.39 -9.60
C ALA A 83 -6.56 0.06 -8.15
N TYR A 84 -7.59 0.10 -7.32
CA TYR A 84 -7.56 -0.21 -5.89
C TYR A 84 -8.38 -1.48 -5.69
N ILE A 85 -7.79 -2.44 -4.98
CA ILE A 85 -8.43 -3.67 -4.54
C ILE A 85 -8.49 -3.60 -3.02
N SER A 86 -9.66 -3.30 -2.48
CA SER A 86 -9.88 -3.29 -1.04
C SER A 86 -10.17 -4.70 -0.55
N LEU A 87 -9.57 -5.10 0.57
CA LEU A 87 -9.69 -6.44 1.14
C LEU A 87 -10.81 -6.55 2.18
N ASP A 88 -11.34 -5.42 2.63
CA ASP A 88 -12.42 -5.32 3.60
C ASP A 88 -13.47 -4.29 3.15
N SER A 89 -14.57 -4.15 3.91
CA SER A 89 -15.65 -3.23 3.56
C SER A 89 -15.40 -1.77 3.95
N ALA A 90 -14.44 -1.53 4.85
CA ALA A 90 -14.11 -0.21 5.38
C ALA A 90 -12.88 0.42 4.68
N GLU A 91 -12.30 -0.28 3.69
CA GLU A 91 -11.14 0.17 2.92
C GLU A 91 -9.86 0.40 3.75
N LEU A 92 -9.71 -0.33 4.86
CA LEU A 92 -8.55 -0.24 5.75
C LEU A 92 -7.35 -1.05 5.25
N GLU A 93 -7.56 -2.06 4.40
CA GLU A 93 -6.51 -2.86 3.78
C GLU A 93 -6.65 -2.81 2.27
N VAL A 94 -5.70 -2.16 1.58
CA VAL A 94 -5.83 -1.89 0.14
C VAL A 94 -4.55 -2.20 -0.61
N ILE A 95 -4.71 -2.86 -1.76
CA ILE A 95 -3.65 -3.10 -2.73
C ILE A 95 -3.94 -2.25 -3.98
N SER A 96 -2.97 -1.44 -4.41
CA SER A 96 -3.10 -0.58 -5.58
C SER A 96 -2.13 -0.96 -6.71
N PHE A 97 -2.61 -0.80 -7.94
CA PHE A 97 -1.87 -1.01 -9.19
C PHE A 97 -2.04 0.21 -10.09
N PRO A 98 -0.98 0.78 -10.67
CA PRO A 98 -1.15 1.77 -11.70
C PRO A 98 -1.66 1.11 -12.99
N LEU A 99 -2.57 1.77 -13.69
CA LEU A 99 -3.14 1.29 -14.95
C LEU A 99 -2.27 1.62 -16.17
N SER A 100 -1.24 2.43 -15.98
CA SER A 100 -0.16 2.72 -16.94
C SER A 100 1.15 2.91 -16.18
N GLU A 101 2.25 3.18 -16.88
CA GLU A 101 3.48 3.58 -16.19
C GLU A 101 3.26 4.85 -15.35
N LEU A 102 3.84 4.87 -14.15
CA LEU A 102 3.87 6.07 -13.32
C LEU A 102 4.85 7.09 -13.90
N SER A 103 4.54 8.37 -13.76
CA SER A 103 5.52 9.42 -14.03
C SER A 103 6.66 9.41 -13.00
N SER A 104 7.81 10.03 -13.32
CA SER A 104 8.93 10.15 -12.36
C SER A 104 8.49 10.79 -11.05
N LYS A 105 7.63 11.82 -11.12
CA LYS A 105 7.07 12.50 -9.94
C LYS A 105 6.22 11.56 -9.07
N GLU A 106 5.48 10.65 -9.69
CA GLU A 106 4.69 9.67 -8.96
C GLU A 106 5.56 8.58 -8.32
N TYR A 107 6.61 8.10 -9.01
CA TYR A 107 7.60 7.22 -8.38
C TYR A 107 8.28 7.90 -7.19
N GLU A 108 8.66 9.17 -7.35
CA GLU A 108 9.25 10.00 -6.30
C GLU A 108 8.29 10.20 -5.12
N PHE A 109 6.99 10.35 -5.36
CA PHE A 109 6.00 10.42 -4.30
C PHE A 109 6.06 9.20 -3.37
N PHE A 110 6.12 7.98 -3.93
CA PHE A 110 6.28 6.77 -3.14
C PHE A 110 7.66 6.67 -2.46
N ALA A 111 8.70 7.26 -3.06
CA ALA A 111 10.04 7.27 -2.46
C ALA A 111 10.16 8.26 -1.28
N PHE A 112 9.64 9.47 -1.43
CA PHE A 112 9.74 10.55 -0.43
C PHE A 112 8.65 10.49 0.64
N GLY A 113 7.47 9.96 0.32
CA GLY A 113 6.35 9.82 1.25
C GLY A 113 6.54 8.75 2.33
N GLY A 114 7.69 8.09 2.35
CA GLY A 114 7.96 6.90 3.13
C GLY A 114 7.54 5.66 2.36
N ARG A 115 8.53 4.87 1.93
CA ARG A 115 8.36 3.51 1.43
C ARG A 115 8.94 2.55 2.46
N TRP A 116 8.13 1.60 2.89
CA TRP A 116 8.61 0.44 3.61
C TRP A 116 8.52 -0.78 2.68
N THR A 117 9.67 -1.37 2.39
CA THR A 117 9.76 -2.60 1.61
C THR A 117 9.93 -3.76 2.58
N THR A 118 9.11 -4.79 2.40
CA THR A 118 9.27 -6.07 3.10
C THR A 118 10.58 -6.71 2.65
N ARG A 119 11.67 -6.52 3.41
CA ARG A 119 12.89 -7.32 3.23
C ARG A 119 12.61 -8.70 3.80
N ILE A 120 12.19 -9.64 2.95
CA ILE A 120 12.00 -11.05 3.29
C ILE A 120 12.94 -11.89 2.44
#